data_AF-A0A2V7BBE0-F1
#
_entry.id   AF-A0A2V7BBE0-F1
#
_cell.length_a   1.000
_cell.length_b   1.000
_cell.length_c   1.000
_cell.angle_alpha   90.00
_cell.angle_beta   90.00
_cell.angle_gamma   90.00
#
_symmetry.space_group_name_H-M   'P 1'
#
loop_
_entity.id
_entity.type
_entity.pdbx_description
1 polymer ?
#
loop_
_entity_poly.entity_id
_entity_poly.type
_entity_poly.pdbx_seq_one_letter_code
_entity_poly.pdbx_strand_id
1 'polypeptide(L)' 'MSEPRTRDGDREGLAAVAHLAGYPLSAADLAQVASILEGIMEDVRKLRALDLPDDLEPILTFRVEPWA' A
#
# COMPACT_ATOMS: atom_id res chain seq x y z
N MET A 1 -16.36 15.30 19.17
CA MET A 1 -15.66 14.05 19.57
C MET A 1 -16.17 12.97 18.64
N SER A 2 -15.43 12.65 17.57
CA SER A 2 -15.89 11.72 16.53
C SER A 2 -15.28 10.33 16.73
N GLU A 3 -16.08 9.31 16.46
CA GLU A 3 -15.99 7.90 16.85
C GLU A 3 -14.73 7.16 16.35
N PRO A 4 -14.28 6.08 17.03
CA PRO A 4 -13.18 5.23 16.58
C PRO A 4 -13.70 4.25 15.52
N ARG A 5 -13.80 4.70 14.26
CA ARG A 5 -14.33 3.89 13.14
C ARG A 5 -13.29 3.53 12.08
N THR A 6 -12.02 3.41 12.45
CA THR A 6 -10.90 3.38 11.49
C THR A 6 -10.11 2.08 11.41
N ARG A 7 -10.31 1.09 12.30
CA ARG A 7 -9.51 -0.16 12.25
C ARG A 7 -10.21 -1.37 11.65
N ASP A 8 -11.52 -1.51 11.84
CA ASP A 8 -12.25 -2.67 11.31
C ASP A 8 -12.62 -2.50 9.82
N GLY A 9 -12.97 -1.30 9.38
CA GLY A 9 -13.27 -1.02 7.96
C GLY A 9 -12.07 -1.22 7.04
N ASP A 10 -10.86 -0.88 7.51
CA ASP A 10 -9.62 -1.04 6.75
C ASP A 10 -9.26 -2.53 6.59
N ARG A 11 -9.52 -3.35 7.62
CA ARG A 11 -9.33 -4.81 7.53
C ARG A 11 -10.33 -5.49 6.61
N GLU A 12 -11.59 -5.08 6.65
CA GLU A 12 -12.63 -5.63 5.77
C GLU A 12 -12.35 -5.27 4.30
N GLY A 13 -11.91 -4.04 4.04
CA GLY A 13 -11.43 -3.62 2.73
C GLY A 13 -10.22 -4.43 2.25
N LEU A 14 -9.23 -4.65 3.13
CA LEU A 14 -8.06 -5.46 2.80
C LEU A 14 -8.41 -6.92 2.51
N ALA A 15 -9.34 -7.51 3.28
CA ALA A 15 -9.82 -8.86 3.03
C ALA A 15 -10.52 -8.99 1.67
N ALA A 16 -11.32 -8.00 1.28
CA ALA A 16 -11.96 -7.96 -0.04
C ALA A 16 -10.91 -7.86 -1.17
N VAL A 17 -9.90 -7.01 -1.02
CA VAL A 17 -8.80 -6.89 -1.99
C VAL A 17 -8.00 -8.18 -2.10
N ALA A 18 -7.69 -8.82 -0.97
CA ALA A 18 -6.98 -10.09 -0.93
C ALA A 18 -7.76 -11.20 -1.65
N HIS A 19 -9.09 -11.24 -1.46
CA HIS A 19 -9.96 -12.16 -2.18
C HIS A 19 -9.98 -11.90 -3.68
N LEU A 20 -10.11 -10.64 -4.11
CA LEU A 20 -10.08 -10.25 -5.53
C LEU A 20 -8.74 -10.57 -6.20
N ALA A 21 -7.63 -10.48 -5.46
CA ALA A 21 -6.30 -10.85 -5.93
C ALA A 21 -6.08 -12.37 -6.01
N GLY A 22 -7.03 -13.18 -5.54
CA GLY A 22 -6.93 -14.64 -5.51
C GLY A 22 -6.10 -15.20 -4.36
N TYR A 23 -5.80 -14.37 -3.34
CA TYR A 23 -5.02 -14.74 -2.16
C TYR A 23 -5.82 -14.47 -0.88
N PRO A 24 -6.86 -15.25 -0.56
CA PRO A 24 -7.59 -15.06 0.69
C PRO A 24 -6.65 -15.25 1.89
N LEU A 25 -6.58 -14.25 2.76
CA LEU A 25 -5.64 -14.20 3.88
C LEU A 25 -6.30 -14.59 5.19
N SER A 26 -5.52 -15.19 6.10
CA SER A 26 -5.96 -15.40 7.48
C SER A 26 -6.05 -14.08 8.23
N ALA A 27 -6.74 -14.05 9.37
CA ALA A 27 -6.82 -12.84 10.20
C ALA A 27 -5.45 -12.35 10.71
N ALA A 28 -4.51 -13.28 10.96
CA ALA A 28 -3.14 -12.95 11.35
C ALA A 28 -2.37 -12.31 10.19
N ASP A 29 -2.48 -12.87 8.99
CA ASP A 29 -1.81 -12.34 7.79
C ASP A 29 -2.41 -10.98 7.41
N LEU A 30 -3.73 -10.80 7.51
CA LEU A 30 -4.39 -9.51 7.29
C LEU A 30 -3.85 -8.44 8.23
N ALA A 31 -3.61 -8.76 9.50
CA ALA A 31 -3.03 -7.82 10.45
C ALA A 31 -1.59 -7.43 10.08
N GLN A 32 -0.78 -8.41 9.63
CA GLN A 32 0.59 -8.15 9.19
C GLN A 32 0.63 -7.30 7.91
N VAL A 33 -0.17 -7.67 6.91
CA VAL A 33 -0.26 -6.93 5.64
C VAL A 33 -0.77 -5.51 5.86
N ALA A 34 -1.77 -5.30 6.73
CA ALA A 34 -2.24 -3.97 7.09
C ALA A 34 -1.11 -3.08 7.62
N SER A 35 -0.26 -3.61 8.52
CA SER A 35 0.89 -2.87 9.05
C SER A 35 1.92 -2.53 7.97
N ILE A 36 2.19 -3.44 7.03
CA ILE A 36 3.10 -3.17 5.90
C ILE A 36 2.53 -2.09 5.00
N LEU A 37 1.23 -2.16 4.70
CA LEU A 37 0.55 -1.20 3.85
C LEU A 37 0.50 0.20 4.44
N GLU A 38 0.44 0.35 5.77
CA GLU A 38 0.54 1.66 6.42
C GLU A 38 1.83 2.40 6.00
N GLY A 39 2.98 1.70 6.00
CA GLY A 39 4.26 2.25 5.56
C GLY A 39 4.28 2.58 4.06
N ILE A 40 3.80 1.66 3.22
CA ILE A 40 3.70 1.90 1.77
C ILE A 40 2.81 3.11 1.48
N MET A 41 1.69 3.26 2.20
CA MET A 41 0.79 4.39 2.03
C MET A 41 1.43 5.71 2.48
N GLU A 42 2.32 5.70 3.47
CA GLU A 42 3.13 6.87 3.80
C GLU A 42 4.04 7.27 2.64
N ASP A 43 4.74 6.31 2.04
CA ASP A 43 5.64 6.59 0.92
C ASP A 43 4.87 7.03 -0.33
N VAL A 44 3.70 6.45 -0.61
CA VAL A 44 2.81 6.92 -1.68
C VAL A 44 2.38 8.37 -1.43
N ARG A 45 2.09 8.76 -0.19
CA ARG A 45 1.77 10.17 0.14
C ARG A 45 2.97 11.08 -0.11
N LYS A 46 4.18 10.67 0.28
CA LYS A 46 5.41 11.43 -0.02
C LYS A 46 5.62 11.59 -1.53
N LEU A 47 5.42 10.52 -2.30
CA LEU A 47 5.53 10.56 -3.76
C LEU A 47 4.49 11.48 -4.40
N ARG A 48 3.23 11.45 -3.93
CA ARG A 48 2.18 12.38 -4.40
C ARG A 48 2.44 13.84 -4.04
N ALA A 49 3.21 14.08 -2.98
CA ALA A 49 3.62 15.42 -2.59
C ALA A 49 4.82 15.93 -3.40
N LEU A 50 5.45 15.08 -4.21
CA LEU A 50 6.35 15.54 -5.26
C LEU A 50 5.46 16.21 -6.31
N ASP A 51 5.52 17.54 -6.37
CA ASP A 51 4.84 18.36 -7.38
C ASP A 51 5.49 18.14 -8.74
N LEU A 52 5.24 16.96 -9.30
CA LEU A 52 5.88 16.46 -10.50
C LEU A 52 5.21 17.04 -11.74
N PRO A 53 5.99 17.40 -12.78
CA PRO A 53 5.43 17.84 -14.05
C PRO A 53 4.54 16.76 -14.71
N ASP A 54 3.46 17.18 -15.36
CA ASP A 54 2.52 16.28 -16.06
C ASP A 54 3.14 15.60 -17.30
N ASP A 55 4.30 16.08 -17.78
CA ASP A 55 5.01 15.57 -18.96
C ASP A 55 6.14 14.59 -18.62
N LEU A 56 6.23 14.13 -17.36
CA LEU A 56 7.21 13.12 -16.98
C LEU A 56 6.96 11.79 -17.68
N GLU A 57 8.00 11.29 -18.34
CA GLU A 57 8.01 9.94 -18.87
C GLU A 57 8.23 8.91 -17.75
N PRO A 58 7.47 7.79 -17.73
CA PRO A 58 7.71 6.71 -16.79
C PRO A 58 9.12 6.11 -16.93
N ILE A 59 9.73 5.76 -15.80
CA ILE A 59 10.98 4.99 -15.81
C ILE A 59 10.66 3.55 -16.22
N LEU A 60 10.98 3.18 -17.47
CA LEU A 60 10.69 1.85 -18.02
C LEU A 60 11.84 0.84 -17.81
N THR A 61 13.02 1.30 -17.42
CA THR A 61 14.19 0.44 -17.20
C THR A 61 14.78 0.71 -15.84
N PHE A 62 14.78 -0.31 -14.98
CA PHE A 62 15.46 -0.27 -13.69
C PHE A 62 16.65 -1.23 -13.75
N ARG A 63 17.87 -0.70 -13.67
CA ARG A 63 19.08 -1.53 -13.61
C ARG A 63 19.39 -1.80 -12.14
N VAL A 64 19.21 -3.06 -11.71
CA VAL A 64 19.63 -3.51 -10.38
C VAL A 64 21.09 -3.95 -10.50
N GLU A 65 22.01 -3.14 -9.98
CA GLU A 65 23.39 -3.61 -9.76
C GLU A 65 23.39 -4.56 -8.55
N PRO A 66 24.09 -5.70 -8.60
CA PRO A 66 24.21 -6.57 -7.44
C PRO A 66 24.89 -5.82 -6.29
N TRP A 67 24.33 -5.96 -5.08
CA TRP A 67 24.93 -5.41 -3.86
C TRP A 67 26.32 -6.04 -3.68
N ALA A 68 27.38 -5.22 -3.69
CA ALA A 68 28.75 -5.64 -3.41
C ALA A 68 29.00 -5.83 -1.91
#